data_AF-A0A2H9LUD3-F1
#
_entry.id   AF-A0A2H9LUD3-F1
#
_cell.length_a   1.000
_cell.length_b   1.000
_cell.length_c   1.000
_cell.angle_alpha   90.00
_cell.angle_beta   90.00
_cell.angle_gamma   90.00
#
_symmetry.space_group_name_H-M   'P 1'
#
loop_
_entity.id
_entity.type
_entity.pdbx_description
1 polymer ?
#
loop_
_entity_poly.entity_id
_entity_poly.type
_entity_poly.pdbx_seq_one_letter_code
_entity_poly.pdbx_strand_id
1 'polypeptide(L)'
;MKTFLHPHNIGEIKNADGVGKVGNPICLLPQEKIHKNSDNVEISKIKEKERVLTHTGNYEEIIKISSRGYKGDILMLKNNLGKINLTPEHLIYAMHMPKGDKYLRNYGKRKVIPSWYHAEDLKKGDIILYPILKKEKDIEFLNINIPKPKYDFKSNEIPNKVSLNSDLLKLFGYFLSEGNIQDKPCKTYISFTLNIEEKDIIEDIKQICKNLFGIDVKLKENSKVKTAQVFLYSTKIARWFKKLFGNGAEYKKIPDFIMSLPKEKQKSLIFGLWKGDGYINLKRNSPRAGYATISYQLAQQIKILLLRQKIVPSIYEDKARKIRGVKHKKAHRIYIGQRDSLTRLCDILGTIYSPKSHEAIKSWFDENYLYTPITNKEIIAYQGKVNNLEVNSSHSFVSEAFCLHNCGDVMWVYIKVAKNKKGHEIIKDIKFKTFGCVAAVATSSMITDLAKGKTLQEAMKVQSKDVSKALGKLPPIKEHCSHLAQDALRAAIKDYLKKKRK
;
A
#
# COMPACT_ATOMS: atom_id res chain seq x y z
N MET A 1 -17.68 -9.00 29.61
CA MET A 1 -18.72 -8.30 28.80
C MET A 1 -19.27 -7.03 29.46
N LYS A 2 -19.61 -6.99 30.77
CA LYS A 2 -20.10 -5.76 31.44
C LYS A 2 -19.18 -4.53 31.31
N THR A 3 -17.87 -4.70 31.39
CA THR A 3 -16.86 -3.61 31.31
C THR A 3 -16.82 -2.89 29.96
N PHE A 4 -17.32 -3.51 28.89
CA PHE A 4 -17.39 -2.89 27.56
C PHE A 4 -18.52 -1.87 27.44
N LEU A 5 -19.63 -2.11 28.14
CA LEU A 5 -20.82 -1.25 28.12
C LEU A 5 -20.75 -0.14 29.19
N HIS A 6 -20.06 -0.41 30.31
CA HIS A 6 -19.93 0.52 31.43
C HIS A 6 -18.48 0.56 31.95
N PRO A 7 -17.58 1.32 31.30
CA PRO A 7 -16.22 1.52 31.79
C PRO A 7 -16.18 2.24 33.15
N HIS A 8 -15.36 1.74 34.07
CA HIS A 8 -15.18 2.26 35.43
C HIS A 8 -14.02 3.24 35.53
N ASN A 9 -14.00 4.11 36.55
CA ASN A 9 -12.89 5.02 36.85
C ASN A 9 -12.49 5.98 35.69
N ILE A 10 -13.43 6.34 34.81
CA ILE A 10 -13.17 7.34 33.78
C ILE A 10 -13.00 8.73 34.39
N GLY A 11 -12.02 9.47 33.88
CA GLY A 11 -11.82 10.89 34.13
C GLY A 11 -10.40 11.21 34.57
N GLU A 12 -10.25 12.42 35.10
CA GLU A 12 -8.99 12.93 35.62
C GLU A 12 -9.07 13.05 37.15
N ILE A 13 -7.94 12.89 37.83
CA ILE A 13 -7.81 13.23 39.27
C ILE A 13 -7.16 14.60 39.36
N LYS A 14 -7.87 15.58 39.93
CA LYS A 14 -7.28 16.89 40.27
C LYS A 14 -6.16 16.67 41.29
N ASN A 15 -4.99 17.28 41.05
CA ASN A 15 -3.79 17.13 41.88
C ASN A 15 -3.40 15.66 42.10
N ALA A 16 -3.35 14.88 41.03
CA ALA A 16 -2.86 13.49 41.07
C ALA A 16 -1.40 13.44 41.55
N ASP A 17 -1.07 12.44 42.37
CA ASP A 17 0.27 12.28 42.93
C ASP A 17 1.23 11.72 41.85
N GLY A 18 0.71 10.91 40.93
CA GLY A 18 1.42 10.43 39.73
C GLY A 18 0.54 10.47 38.49
N VAL A 19 1.13 10.86 37.35
CA VAL A 19 0.45 10.87 36.05
C VAL A 19 1.29 10.14 35.03
N GLY A 20 0.72 9.07 34.47
CA GLY A 20 1.29 8.31 33.38
C GLY A 20 0.58 8.66 32.09
N LYS A 21 1.33 9.13 31.09
CA LYS A 21 0.81 9.29 29.73
C LYS A 21 1.61 8.38 28.81
N VAL A 22 0.92 7.49 28.11
CA VAL A 22 1.50 6.59 27.12
C VAL A 22 0.64 6.58 25.87
N GLY A 23 1.21 6.09 24.79
CA GLY A 23 0.59 6.13 23.49
C GLY A 23 1.02 7.37 22.71
N ASN A 24 1.24 7.13 21.43
CA ASN A 24 1.63 8.13 20.47
C ASN A 24 0.58 8.02 19.37
N PRO A 25 -0.06 9.12 18.93
CA PRO A 25 -0.84 9.07 17.71
C PRO A 25 0.16 8.66 16.62
N ILE A 26 0.09 7.40 16.23
CA ILE A 26 0.97 6.77 15.25
C ILE A 26 0.77 7.54 13.95
N CYS A 27 1.84 8.03 13.32
CA CYS A 27 1.65 8.93 12.17
C CYS A 27 2.70 8.74 11.06
N LEU A 28 2.36 9.28 9.90
CA LEU A 28 3.17 9.38 8.67
C LEU A 28 3.41 10.84 8.30
N LEU A 29 4.38 11.09 7.43
CA LEU A 29 4.54 12.42 6.84
C LEU A 29 3.37 12.75 5.88
N PRO A 30 2.96 14.03 5.72
CA PRO A 30 1.78 14.42 4.94
C PRO A 30 1.84 14.03 3.45
N GLN A 31 3.04 13.92 2.90
CA GLN A 31 3.31 13.55 1.51
C GLN A 31 3.38 12.03 1.26
N GLU A 32 3.32 11.20 2.31
CA GLU A 32 3.35 9.75 2.13
C GLU A 32 2.10 9.27 1.42
N LYS A 33 2.27 8.34 0.47
CA LYS A 33 1.19 7.89 -0.40
C LYS A 33 0.57 6.59 0.07
N ILE A 34 -0.76 6.57 0.16
CA ILE A 34 -1.58 5.44 0.58
C ILE A 34 -2.35 4.90 -0.61
N HIS A 35 -2.50 3.58 -0.65
CA HIS A 35 -3.24 2.89 -1.69
C HIS A 35 -4.75 3.02 -1.42
N LYS A 36 -5.38 3.95 -2.15
CA LYS A 36 -6.79 4.31 -2.06
C LYS A 36 -7.54 3.85 -3.31
N ASN A 37 -8.34 2.79 -3.22
CA ASN A 37 -8.87 2.07 -4.40
C ASN A 37 -7.75 1.75 -5.39
N SER A 38 -7.87 2.05 -6.69
CA SER A 38 -6.75 1.91 -7.64
C SER A 38 -5.76 3.07 -7.62
N ASP A 39 -6.02 4.14 -6.87
CA ASP A 39 -5.21 5.35 -6.83
C ASP A 39 -4.19 5.33 -5.67
N ASN A 40 -3.04 5.97 -5.86
CA ASN A 40 -2.09 6.24 -4.79
C ASN A 40 -2.08 7.73 -4.47
N VAL A 41 -2.63 8.08 -3.31
CA VAL A 41 -2.89 9.46 -2.91
C VAL A 41 -2.10 9.80 -1.66
N GLU A 42 -1.58 11.03 -1.59
CA GLU A 42 -0.94 11.55 -0.37
C GLU A 42 -1.92 11.49 0.81
N ILE A 43 -1.47 11.02 1.96
CA ILE A 43 -2.29 10.85 3.17
C ILE A 43 -2.98 12.16 3.59
N SER A 44 -2.36 13.30 3.31
CA SER A 44 -2.94 14.63 3.58
C SER A 44 -4.10 15.04 2.67
N LYS A 45 -4.24 14.39 1.50
CA LYS A 45 -5.30 14.69 0.51
C LYS A 45 -6.46 13.70 0.56
N ILE A 46 -6.35 12.67 1.38
CA ILE A 46 -7.39 11.65 1.56
C ILE A 46 -8.56 12.22 2.36
N LYS A 47 -9.77 11.75 2.07
CA LYS A 47 -11.02 12.17 2.73
C LYS A 47 -11.68 10.99 3.45
N GLU A 48 -12.48 11.31 4.46
CA GLU A 48 -13.31 10.31 5.15
C GLU A 48 -14.31 9.67 4.18
N LYS A 49 -14.74 8.43 4.49
CA LYS A 49 -15.59 7.57 3.64
C LYS A 49 -14.92 7.08 2.36
N GLU A 50 -13.71 7.54 2.02
CA GLU A 50 -12.92 6.90 0.98
C GLU A 50 -12.39 5.54 1.46
N ARG A 51 -11.97 4.69 0.52
CA ARG A 51 -11.57 3.30 0.79
C ARG A 51 -10.09 3.07 0.54
N VAL A 52 -9.43 2.35 1.45
CA VAL A 52 -7.99 2.03 1.38
C VAL A 52 -7.75 0.53 1.44
N LEU A 53 -6.68 0.07 0.79
CA LEU A 53 -6.27 -1.33 0.86
C LEU A 53 -5.76 -1.64 2.27
N THR A 54 -6.22 -2.77 2.83
CA THR A 54 -5.85 -3.21 4.17
C THR A 54 -4.96 -4.46 4.14
N HIS A 55 -4.45 -4.84 5.32
CA HIS A 55 -3.63 -6.05 5.51
C HIS A 55 -4.36 -7.34 5.11
N THR A 56 -5.69 -7.32 5.00
CA THR A 56 -6.49 -8.50 4.62
C THR A 56 -6.51 -8.73 3.10
N GLY A 57 -6.02 -7.76 2.31
CA GLY A 57 -6.10 -7.76 0.86
C GLY A 57 -7.40 -7.16 0.31
N ASN A 58 -8.23 -6.57 1.17
CA ASN A 58 -9.51 -5.94 0.80
C ASN A 58 -9.49 -4.42 0.99
N TYR A 59 -10.45 -3.73 0.39
CA TYR A 59 -10.64 -2.30 0.55
C TYR A 59 -11.67 -2.00 1.63
N GLU A 60 -11.31 -1.16 2.60
CA GLU A 60 -12.18 -0.78 3.73
C GLU A 60 -12.24 0.75 3.87
N GLU A 61 -13.34 1.23 4.46
CA GLU A 61 -13.62 2.67 4.58
C GLU A 61 -12.82 3.34 5.70
N ILE A 62 -12.42 4.58 5.43
CA ILE A 62 -11.80 5.47 6.41
C ILE A 62 -12.91 6.12 7.24
N ILE A 63 -12.87 5.86 8.54
CA ILE A 63 -13.78 6.41 9.54
C ILE A 63 -13.36 7.82 9.94
N LYS A 64 -12.04 8.02 10.12
CA LYS A 64 -11.52 9.26 10.68
C LYS A 64 -10.14 9.59 10.14
N ILE A 65 -9.86 10.88 10.01
CA ILE A 65 -8.53 11.39 9.68
C ILE A 65 -8.03 12.24 10.83
N SER A 66 -6.74 12.12 11.16
CA SER A 66 -6.11 12.94 12.20
C SER A 66 -4.79 13.51 11.72
N SER A 67 -4.48 14.71 12.22
CA SER A 67 -3.22 15.40 11.98
C SER A 67 -2.79 16.14 13.23
N ARG A 68 -1.48 16.20 13.48
CA ARG A 68 -0.90 16.90 14.63
C ARG A 68 0.50 17.41 14.32
N GLY A 69 0.98 18.35 15.12
CA GLY A 69 2.40 18.71 15.14
C GLY A 69 3.26 17.59 15.74
N TYR A 70 4.45 17.43 15.19
CA TYR A 70 5.47 16.51 15.66
C TYR A 70 6.85 17.15 15.54
N LYS A 71 7.68 16.93 16.56
CA LYS A 71 9.09 17.28 16.59
C LYS A 71 9.84 16.11 17.18
N GLY A 72 10.75 15.52 16.41
CA GLY A 72 11.49 14.33 16.81
C GLY A 72 11.99 13.56 15.59
N ASP A 73 12.39 12.33 15.83
CA ASP A 73 12.94 11.48 14.78
C ASP A 73 11.85 10.84 13.92
N ILE A 74 12.14 10.71 12.64
CA ILE A 74 11.36 9.95 11.66
C ILE A 74 12.23 8.83 11.13
N LEU A 75 11.67 7.63 11.07
CA LEU A 75 12.31 6.49 10.43
C LEU A 75 11.94 6.46 8.95
N MET A 76 12.94 6.41 8.09
CA MET A 76 12.78 6.04 6.70
C MET A 76 13.10 4.56 6.55
N LEU A 77 12.09 3.76 6.18
CA LEU A 77 12.26 2.34 5.84
C LEU A 77 12.12 2.14 4.34
N LYS A 78 12.91 1.23 3.79
CA LYS A 78 12.89 0.88 2.36
C LYS A 78 12.87 -0.63 2.16
N ASN A 79 12.15 -1.08 1.13
CA ASN A 79 12.21 -2.44 0.60
C ASN A 79 12.28 -2.40 -0.95
N ASN A 80 12.02 -3.52 -1.62
CA ASN A 80 12.03 -3.59 -3.09
C ASN A 80 10.85 -2.83 -3.72
N LEU A 81 9.72 -2.69 -3.02
CA LEU A 81 8.51 -2.05 -3.54
C LEU A 81 8.56 -0.52 -3.44
N GLY A 82 9.39 0.03 -2.55
CA GLY A 82 9.51 1.46 -2.34
C GLY A 82 10.02 1.81 -0.94
N LYS A 83 9.65 3.00 -0.46
CA LYS A 83 10.02 3.52 0.85
C LYS A 83 8.83 4.16 1.57
N ILE A 84 8.98 4.38 2.87
CA ILE A 84 8.00 5.05 3.72
C ILE A 84 8.72 5.83 4.81
N ASN A 85 8.16 6.99 5.20
CA ASN A 85 8.62 7.78 6.34
C ASN A 85 7.55 7.81 7.43
N LEU A 86 7.91 7.47 8.66
CA LEU A 86 6.99 7.27 9.77
C LEU A 86 7.66 7.51 11.12
N THR A 87 6.86 7.79 12.15
CA THR A 87 7.36 7.90 13.52
C THR A 87 7.90 6.55 14.02
N PRO A 88 8.95 6.51 14.87
CA PRO A 88 9.56 5.27 15.40
C PRO A 88 8.56 4.22 15.93
N GLU A 89 7.52 4.71 16.61
CA GLU A 89 6.46 3.92 17.23
C GLU A 89 5.44 3.34 16.23
N HIS A 90 5.50 3.67 14.94
CA HIS A 90 4.47 3.26 13.98
C HIS A 90 4.55 1.76 13.72
N LEU A 91 3.42 1.07 13.83
CA LEU A 91 3.34 -0.38 13.71
C LEU A 91 3.30 -0.84 12.25
N ILE A 92 4.16 -1.80 11.92
CA ILE A 92 4.31 -2.40 10.60
C ILE A 92 4.06 -3.90 10.70
N TYR A 93 3.30 -4.46 9.75
CA TYR A 93 3.08 -5.90 9.67
C TYR A 93 4.31 -6.60 9.10
N ALA A 94 5.02 -7.33 9.96
CA ALA A 94 6.33 -7.85 9.67
C ALA A 94 6.63 -9.14 10.45
N MET A 95 7.82 -9.69 10.21
CA MET A 95 8.34 -10.90 10.80
C MET A 95 9.84 -10.70 11.05
N HIS A 96 10.27 -10.85 12.31
CA HIS A 96 11.68 -10.80 12.66
C HIS A 96 12.45 -12.00 12.13
N MET A 97 13.62 -11.74 11.58
CA MET A 97 14.54 -12.79 11.15
C MET A 97 15.59 -13.03 12.22
N PRO A 98 15.69 -14.26 12.80
CA PRO A 98 16.75 -14.58 13.74
C PRO A 98 18.13 -14.36 13.12
N LYS A 99 19.06 -13.77 13.87
CA LYS A 99 20.45 -13.58 13.41
C LYS A 99 21.07 -14.94 13.07
N GLY A 100 21.59 -15.07 11.85
CA GLY A 100 22.24 -16.30 11.36
C GLY A 100 21.32 -17.26 10.60
N ASP A 101 20.00 -17.06 10.64
CA ASP A 101 19.05 -17.93 9.94
C ASP A 101 18.86 -17.51 8.48
N LYS A 102 19.28 -18.39 7.56
CA LYS A 102 18.80 -18.35 6.17
C LYS A 102 17.39 -18.96 6.17
N TYR A 103 16.33 -18.16 6.02
CA TYR A 103 14.92 -18.60 6.03
C TYR A 103 14.70 -19.94 5.30
N LEU A 104 15.25 -20.05 4.08
CA LEU A 104 15.13 -21.23 3.23
C LEU A 104 15.71 -22.52 3.85
N ARG A 105 16.71 -22.43 4.75
CA ARG A 105 17.30 -23.59 5.46
C ARG A 105 16.46 -24.07 6.65
N ASN A 106 15.63 -23.19 7.22
CA ASN A 106 14.81 -23.45 8.41
C ASN A 106 13.30 -23.39 8.14
N TYR A 107 12.90 -23.33 6.87
CA TYR A 107 11.50 -23.41 6.46
C TYR A 107 10.87 -24.68 7.06
N GLY A 108 9.84 -24.51 7.90
CA GLY A 108 9.19 -25.60 8.63
C GLY A 108 9.80 -25.99 9.99
N LYS A 109 10.99 -25.51 10.37
CA LYS A 109 11.66 -25.90 11.64
C LYS A 109 11.34 -24.98 12.83
N ARG A 110 11.10 -23.68 12.58
CA ARG A 110 10.62 -22.73 13.59
C ARG A 110 9.45 -21.94 13.01
N LYS A 111 8.34 -21.90 13.74
CA LYS A 111 7.15 -21.14 13.35
C LYS A 111 7.39 -19.67 13.67
N VAL A 112 7.98 -18.94 12.73
CA VAL A 112 8.08 -17.48 12.83
C VAL A 112 6.72 -16.91 12.42
N ILE A 113 6.00 -16.31 13.36
CA ILE A 113 4.62 -15.83 13.16
C ILE A 113 4.68 -14.32 12.87
N PRO A 114 4.09 -13.85 11.76
CA PRO A 114 3.97 -12.42 11.50
C PRO A 114 3.19 -11.70 12.60
N SER A 115 3.65 -10.51 12.97
CA SER A 115 2.99 -9.65 13.96
C SER A 115 3.16 -8.18 13.59
N TRP A 116 2.52 -7.31 14.38
CA TRP A 116 2.69 -5.87 14.30
C TRP A 116 3.87 -5.46 15.17
N TYR A 117 4.89 -4.88 14.56
CA TYR A 117 6.11 -4.43 15.23
C TYR A 117 6.28 -2.92 15.11
N HIS A 118 6.79 -2.28 16.16
CA HIS A 118 7.21 -0.89 16.04
C HIS A 118 8.33 -0.79 15.01
N ALA A 119 8.31 0.25 14.21
CA ALA A 119 9.30 0.42 13.16
C ALA A 119 10.73 0.59 13.68
N GLU A 120 10.89 1.08 14.90
CA GLU A 120 12.21 1.15 15.55
C GLU A 120 12.79 -0.22 15.91
N ASP A 121 11.96 -1.22 16.17
CA ASP A 121 12.41 -2.58 16.47
C ASP A 121 12.88 -3.32 15.22
N LEU A 122 12.32 -2.95 14.06
CA LEU A 122 12.63 -3.57 12.78
C LEU A 122 14.04 -3.22 12.28
N LYS A 123 14.72 -4.23 11.72
CA LYS A 123 16.10 -4.15 11.24
C LYS A 123 16.19 -4.52 9.77
N LYS A 124 17.31 -4.13 9.14
CA LYS A 124 17.64 -4.58 7.78
C LYS A 124 17.66 -6.12 7.75
N GLY A 125 16.95 -6.69 6.78
CA GLY A 125 16.79 -8.14 6.63
C GLY A 125 15.53 -8.72 7.28
N ASP A 126 14.86 -8.00 8.19
CA ASP A 126 13.52 -8.39 8.65
C ASP A 126 12.54 -8.38 7.47
N ILE A 127 11.54 -9.25 7.55
CA ILE A 127 10.63 -9.51 6.44
C ILE A 127 9.33 -8.77 6.67
N ILE A 128 8.90 -7.97 5.69
CA ILE A 128 7.60 -7.31 5.71
C ILE A 128 6.60 -8.14 4.92
N LEU A 129 5.33 -8.07 5.34
CA LEU A 129 4.23 -8.72 4.66
C LEU A 129 3.42 -7.65 3.93
N TYR A 130 3.48 -7.68 2.60
CA TYR A 130 2.71 -6.80 1.73
C TYR A 130 1.49 -7.57 1.22
N PRO A 131 0.26 -7.10 1.46
CA PRO A 131 -0.95 -7.83 1.09
C PRO A 131 -1.17 -7.83 -0.42
N ILE A 132 -1.72 -8.93 -0.92
CA ILE A 132 -2.12 -9.11 -2.31
C ILE A 132 -3.60 -8.76 -2.42
N LEU A 133 -3.93 -7.92 -3.40
CA LEU A 133 -5.31 -7.52 -3.64
C LEU A 133 -6.18 -8.74 -3.99
N LYS A 134 -7.23 -8.99 -3.18
CA LYS A 134 -8.16 -10.12 -3.34
C LYS A 134 -9.40 -9.81 -4.15
N LYS A 135 -9.76 -8.53 -4.25
CA LYS A 135 -10.98 -8.11 -4.96
C LYS A 135 -10.96 -8.62 -6.40
N GLU A 136 -11.90 -9.48 -6.74
CA GLU A 136 -12.14 -9.99 -8.08
C GLU A 136 -13.59 -9.75 -8.47
N LYS A 137 -13.78 -9.12 -9.63
CA LYS A 137 -15.07 -8.89 -10.24
C LYS A 137 -14.90 -9.04 -11.74
N ASP A 138 -15.50 -10.07 -12.30
CA ASP A 138 -15.48 -10.23 -13.74
C ASP A 138 -16.47 -9.28 -14.42
N ILE A 139 -16.06 -8.81 -15.60
CA ILE A 139 -16.84 -7.96 -16.48
C ILE A 139 -16.66 -8.52 -17.88
N GLU A 140 -17.77 -8.86 -18.51
CA GLU A 140 -17.77 -9.41 -19.87
C GLU A 140 -17.81 -8.32 -20.93
N PHE A 141 -18.37 -7.16 -20.62
CA PHE A 141 -18.58 -6.11 -21.60
C PHE A 141 -18.47 -4.70 -21.02
N LEU A 142 -18.05 -3.76 -21.87
CA LEU A 142 -17.99 -2.33 -21.56
C LEU A 142 -18.92 -1.53 -22.47
N ASN A 143 -19.59 -0.55 -21.88
CA ASN A 143 -20.40 0.40 -22.62
C ASN A 143 -19.56 1.59 -23.10
N ILE A 144 -19.69 1.94 -24.38
CA ILE A 144 -19.07 3.11 -25.00
C ILE A 144 -20.07 4.28 -24.91
N ASN A 145 -20.32 4.74 -23.69
CA ASN A 145 -21.26 5.82 -23.40
C ASN A 145 -20.61 7.19 -23.63
N ILE A 146 -20.37 7.54 -24.90
CA ILE A 146 -19.92 8.88 -25.31
C ILE A 146 -21.00 9.49 -26.22
N PRO A 147 -21.62 10.62 -25.80
CA PRO A 147 -22.64 11.27 -26.62
C PRO A 147 -22.03 11.74 -27.94
N LYS A 148 -22.76 11.52 -29.04
CA LYS A 148 -22.38 12.05 -30.35
C LYS A 148 -22.50 13.57 -30.29
N PRO A 149 -21.45 14.34 -30.65
CA PRO A 149 -21.58 15.79 -30.74
C PRO A 149 -22.67 16.17 -31.76
N LYS A 150 -23.43 17.23 -31.48
CA LYS A 150 -24.52 17.70 -32.37
C LYS A 150 -24.08 17.96 -33.82
N TYR A 151 -22.82 18.28 -34.02
CA TYR A 151 -22.23 18.63 -35.33
C TYR A 151 -21.38 17.52 -35.94
N ASP A 152 -21.48 16.29 -35.42
CA ASP A 152 -20.72 15.14 -35.93
C ASP A 152 -21.56 14.33 -36.94
N PHE A 153 -21.41 14.68 -38.23
CA PHE A 153 -22.12 14.04 -39.34
C PHE A 153 -21.31 12.93 -40.03
N LYS A 154 -20.01 12.80 -39.73
CA LYS A 154 -19.07 11.95 -40.49
C LYS A 154 -18.54 10.74 -39.72
N SER A 155 -18.69 10.68 -38.39
CA SER A 155 -18.16 9.54 -37.64
C SER A 155 -18.89 8.25 -37.98
N ASN A 156 -18.12 7.18 -38.22
CA ASN A 156 -18.62 5.82 -38.38
C ASN A 156 -19.50 5.40 -37.19
N GLU A 157 -20.49 4.56 -37.47
CA GLU A 157 -21.18 3.83 -36.43
C GLU A 157 -20.21 2.87 -35.74
N ILE A 158 -20.27 2.82 -34.42
CA ILE A 158 -19.48 1.90 -33.61
C ILE A 158 -20.42 1.18 -32.65
N PRO A 159 -20.07 -0.04 -32.21
CA PRO A 159 -20.85 -0.74 -31.20
C PRO A 159 -21.00 0.12 -29.93
N ASN A 160 -22.22 0.20 -29.39
CA ASN A 160 -22.45 0.86 -28.10
C ASN A 160 -21.87 0.06 -26.92
N LYS A 161 -21.58 -1.23 -27.15
CA LYS A 161 -21.05 -2.17 -26.17
C LYS A 161 -19.98 -3.03 -26.84
N VAL A 162 -18.87 -3.27 -26.14
CA VAL A 162 -17.75 -4.08 -26.64
C VAL A 162 -17.40 -5.16 -25.61
N SER A 163 -17.03 -6.35 -26.10
CA SER A 163 -16.58 -7.45 -25.24
C SER A 163 -15.23 -7.10 -24.60
N LEU A 164 -15.12 -7.34 -23.29
CA LEU A 164 -13.89 -7.19 -22.52
C LEU A 164 -13.08 -8.49 -22.58
N ASN A 165 -12.64 -8.82 -23.79
CA ASN A 165 -11.85 -10.00 -24.09
C ASN A 165 -10.33 -9.70 -24.02
N SER A 166 -9.52 -10.72 -24.33
CA SER A 166 -8.06 -10.59 -24.38
C SER A 166 -7.61 -9.48 -25.32
N ASP A 167 -8.24 -9.34 -26.47
CA ASP A 167 -7.85 -8.40 -27.52
C ASP A 167 -8.09 -6.94 -27.10
N LEU A 168 -9.24 -6.64 -26.50
CA LEU A 168 -9.48 -5.30 -25.98
C LEU A 168 -8.50 -4.94 -24.85
N LEU A 169 -8.16 -5.91 -23.99
CA LEU A 169 -7.20 -5.71 -22.90
C LEU A 169 -5.76 -5.54 -23.40
N LYS A 170 -5.34 -6.27 -24.45
CA LYS A 170 -4.06 -6.03 -25.15
C LYS A 170 -4.02 -4.61 -25.72
N LEU A 171 -5.08 -4.19 -26.42
CA LEU A 171 -5.18 -2.84 -26.99
C LEU A 171 -5.10 -1.75 -25.91
N PHE A 172 -5.72 -1.97 -24.76
CA PHE A 172 -5.56 -1.07 -23.61
C PHE A 172 -4.11 -1.01 -23.12
N GLY A 173 -3.40 -2.15 -23.10
CA GLY A 173 -1.98 -2.20 -22.78
C GLY A 173 -1.13 -1.41 -23.77
N TYR A 174 -1.32 -1.64 -25.08
CA TYR A 174 -0.65 -0.87 -26.14
C TYR A 174 -0.94 0.63 -26.03
N PHE A 175 -2.17 1.00 -25.67
CA PHE A 175 -2.52 2.40 -25.50
C PHE A 175 -1.81 3.03 -24.29
N LEU A 176 -1.76 2.31 -23.17
CA LEU A 176 -1.09 2.78 -21.97
C LEU A 176 0.42 2.95 -22.19
N SER A 177 1.02 2.15 -23.06
CA SER A 177 2.40 2.33 -23.48
C SER A 177 2.55 3.39 -24.57
N GLU A 178 2.18 3.06 -25.80
CA GLU A 178 2.52 3.79 -27.03
C GLU A 178 1.42 4.74 -27.52
N GLY A 179 0.24 4.66 -26.90
CA GLY A 179 -0.93 5.43 -27.27
C GLY A 179 -0.85 6.91 -26.88
N ASN A 180 -1.32 7.76 -27.77
CA ASN A 180 -1.56 9.18 -27.58
C ASN A 180 -2.95 9.56 -28.10
N ILE A 181 -3.58 10.56 -27.48
CA ILE A 181 -4.89 11.08 -27.87
C ILE A 181 -4.74 12.51 -28.36
N GLN A 182 -5.23 12.76 -29.57
CA GLN A 182 -5.50 14.10 -30.06
C GLN A 182 -7.00 14.35 -29.97
N ASP A 183 -7.43 15.40 -29.27
CA ASP A 183 -8.85 15.79 -29.11
C ASP A 183 -8.97 17.29 -29.36
N LYS A 184 -8.84 17.68 -30.63
CA LYS A 184 -9.02 19.05 -31.12
C LYS A 184 -10.20 19.07 -32.12
N PRO A 185 -10.88 20.23 -32.29
CA PRO A 185 -11.88 20.39 -33.34
C PRO A 185 -11.35 19.91 -34.70
N CYS A 186 -12.12 19.06 -35.38
CA CYS A 186 -11.80 18.45 -36.67
C CYS A 186 -10.52 17.59 -36.72
N LYS A 187 -9.84 17.35 -35.58
CA LYS A 187 -8.63 16.53 -35.45
C LYS A 187 -8.71 15.70 -34.17
N THR A 188 -9.63 14.72 -34.15
CA THR A 188 -9.76 13.79 -33.01
C THR A 188 -9.40 12.37 -33.44
N TYR A 189 -8.41 11.77 -32.77
CA TYR A 189 -7.95 10.41 -33.05
C TYR A 189 -7.14 9.84 -31.87
N ILE A 190 -6.97 8.52 -31.89
CA ILE A 190 -5.92 7.83 -31.14
C ILE A 190 -4.78 7.53 -32.11
N SER A 191 -3.54 7.72 -31.67
CA SER A 191 -2.35 7.32 -32.43
C SER A 191 -1.43 6.49 -31.57
N PHE A 192 -0.88 5.42 -32.12
CA PHE A 192 0.19 4.63 -31.52
C PHE A 192 1.48 4.93 -32.28
N THR A 193 2.56 5.24 -31.56
CA THR A 193 3.87 5.49 -32.16
C THR A 193 4.77 4.31 -31.86
N LEU A 194 5.23 3.60 -32.87
CA LEU A 194 5.98 2.35 -32.77
C LEU A 194 7.25 2.44 -33.62
N ASN A 195 8.15 1.49 -33.43
CA ASN A 195 9.23 1.24 -34.39
C ASN A 195 8.67 0.50 -35.61
N ILE A 196 9.21 0.79 -36.80
CA ILE A 196 8.83 0.09 -38.05
C ILE A 196 9.12 -1.42 -38.03
N GLU A 197 10.02 -1.87 -37.14
CA GLU A 197 10.37 -3.28 -36.97
C GLU A 197 9.34 -4.04 -36.09
N GLU A 198 8.47 -3.33 -35.36
CA GLU A 198 7.43 -3.90 -34.46
C GLU A 198 6.15 -4.28 -35.21
N LYS A 199 6.31 -5.04 -36.30
CA LYS A 199 5.22 -5.41 -37.21
C LYS A 199 4.13 -6.25 -36.54
N ASP A 200 4.49 -7.06 -35.55
CA ASP A 200 3.55 -7.88 -34.77
C ASP A 200 2.55 -6.98 -34.02
N ILE A 201 3.04 -5.93 -33.36
CA ILE A 201 2.19 -4.98 -32.61
C ILE A 201 1.31 -4.17 -33.56
N ILE A 202 1.85 -3.72 -34.70
CA ILE A 202 1.11 -2.95 -35.70
C ILE A 202 -0.08 -3.76 -36.25
N GLU A 203 0.16 -5.02 -36.63
CA GLU A 203 -0.89 -5.87 -37.18
C GLU A 203 -1.91 -6.28 -36.11
N ASP A 204 -1.48 -6.54 -34.87
CA ASP A 204 -2.40 -6.83 -33.76
C ASP A 204 -3.34 -5.63 -33.52
N ILE A 205 -2.82 -4.40 -33.44
CA ILE A 205 -3.65 -3.19 -33.28
C ILE A 205 -4.66 -3.05 -34.42
N LYS A 206 -4.23 -3.25 -35.67
CA LYS A 206 -5.08 -3.17 -36.86
C LYS A 206 -6.21 -4.20 -36.82
N GLN A 207 -5.87 -5.47 -36.55
CA GLN A 207 -6.84 -6.55 -36.50
C GLN A 207 -7.84 -6.36 -35.35
N ILE A 208 -7.36 -5.96 -34.17
CA ILE A 208 -8.22 -5.70 -33.01
C ILE A 208 -9.19 -4.54 -33.31
N CYS A 209 -8.71 -3.44 -33.90
CA CYS A 209 -9.56 -2.30 -34.22
C CYS A 209 -10.63 -2.64 -35.27
N LYS A 210 -10.27 -3.44 -36.28
CA LYS A 210 -11.21 -3.94 -37.29
C LYS A 210 -12.25 -4.87 -36.69
N ASN A 211 -11.84 -5.84 -35.88
CA ASN A 211 -12.74 -6.84 -35.30
C ASN A 211 -13.68 -6.26 -34.24
N LEU A 212 -13.16 -5.43 -33.32
CA LEU A 212 -13.94 -4.93 -32.20
C LEU A 212 -14.76 -3.69 -32.53
N PHE A 213 -14.29 -2.84 -33.45
CA PHE A 213 -14.92 -1.57 -33.74
C PHE A 213 -15.38 -1.41 -35.19
N GLY A 214 -15.01 -2.31 -36.10
CA GLY A 214 -15.31 -2.18 -37.52
C GLY A 214 -14.54 -1.03 -38.19
N ILE A 215 -13.39 -0.62 -37.64
CA ILE A 215 -12.62 0.54 -38.14
C ILE A 215 -11.25 0.10 -38.62
N ASP A 216 -10.95 0.39 -39.89
CA ASP A 216 -9.60 0.28 -40.44
C ASP A 216 -8.71 1.43 -39.93
N VAL A 217 -7.52 1.07 -39.46
CA VAL A 217 -6.51 2.03 -39.00
C VAL A 217 -5.68 2.55 -40.19
N LYS A 218 -5.23 3.80 -40.10
CA LYS A 218 -4.32 4.39 -41.08
C LYS A 218 -2.88 4.29 -40.60
N LEU A 219 -2.02 3.64 -41.37
CA LEU A 219 -0.59 3.55 -41.09
C LEU A 219 0.17 4.68 -41.81
N LYS A 220 1.12 5.29 -41.11
CA LYS A 220 2.13 6.18 -41.68
C LYS A 220 3.50 5.76 -41.22
N GLU A 221 4.38 5.42 -42.15
CA GLU A 221 5.75 5.00 -41.84
C GLU A 221 6.75 6.07 -42.27
N ASN A 222 7.84 6.18 -41.52
CA ASN A 222 9.00 6.98 -41.87
C ASN A 222 10.26 6.15 -41.65
N SER A 223 10.77 5.56 -42.73
CA SER A 223 11.94 4.68 -42.71
C SER A 223 13.22 5.41 -42.29
N LYS A 224 13.34 6.73 -42.51
CA LYS A 224 14.54 7.50 -42.13
C LYS A 224 14.77 7.54 -40.62
N VAL A 225 13.69 7.61 -39.85
CA VAL A 225 13.72 7.62 -38.37
C VAL A 225 13.16 6.33 -37.77
N LYS A 226 12.97 5.29 -38.60
CA LYS A 226 12.42 3.98 -38.22
C LYS A 226 11.14 4.03 -37.39
N THR A 227 10.25 4.98 -37.68
CA THR A 227 9.02 5.19 -36.92
C THR A 227 7.80 4.77 -37.74
N ALA A 228 6.87 4.06 -37.13
CA ALA A 228 5.54 3.73 -37.66
C ALA A 228 4.47 4.34 -36.76
N GLN A 229 3.50 5.04 -37.35
CA GLN A 229 2.37 5.62 -36.62
C GLN A 229 1.06 5.02 -37.11
N VAL A 230 0.33 4.40 -36.18
CA VAL A 230 -0.99 3.80 -36.43
C VAL A 230 -2.06 4.75 -35.92
N PHE A 231 -2.92 5.24 -36.81
CA PHE A 231 -3.98 6.20 -36.50
C PHE A 231 -5.35 5.53 -36.52
N LEU A 232 -6.08 5.64 -35.41
CA LEU A 232 -7.48 5.28 -35.27
C LEU A 232 -8.32 6.56 -35.24
N TYR A 233 -8.97 6.88 -36.36
CA TYR A 233 -9.82 8.06 -36.50
C TYR A 233 -11.24 7.75 -36.01
N SER A 234 -11.49 8.03 -34.72
CA SER A 234 -12.83 7.96 -34.16
C SER A 234 -12.96 8.87 -32.95
N THR A 235 -13.84 9.87 -33.04
CA THR A 235 -14.11 10.82 -31.96
C THR A 235 -14.64 10.11 -30.71
N LYS A 236 -15.58 9.17 -30.90
CA LYS A 236 -16.18 8.41 -29.81
C LYS A 236 -15.14 7.55 -29.08
N ILE A 237 -14.33 6.78 -29.81
CA ILE A 237 -13.31 5.90 -29.20
C ILE A 237 -12.21 6.73 -28.53
N ALA A 238 -11.70 7.77 -29.17
CA ALA A 238 -10.69 8.64 -28.57
C ALA A 238 -11.15 9.25 -27.24
N ARG A 239 -12.40 9.74 -27.18
CA ARG A 239 -12.96 10.30 -25.94
C ARG A 239 -13.28 9.23 -24.90
N TRP A 240 -13.66 8.03 -25.33
CA TRP A 240 -13.84 6.89 -24.43
C TRP A 240 -12.52 6.48 -23.77
N PHE A 241 -11.45 6.32 -24.54
CA PHE A 241 -10.10 6.04 -24.02
C PHE A 241 -9.60 7.17 -23.12
N LYS A 242 -9.82 8.43 -23.49
CA LYS A 242 -9.48 9.59 -22.67
C LYS A 242 -10.18 9.56 -21.31
N LYS A 243 -11.47 9.18 -21.28
CA LYS A 243 -12.26 9.03 -20.05
C LYS A 243 -11.74 7.89 -19.17
N LEU A 244 -11.32 6.78 -19.78
CA LEU A 244 -10.82 5.60 -19.06
C LEU A 244 -9.40 5.84 -18.51
N PHE A 245 -8.47 6.24 -19.37
CA PHE A 245 -7.04 6.18 -19.08
C PHE A 245 -6.40 7.54 -18.82
N GLY A 246 -7.15 8.64 -19.01
CA GLY A 246 -6.61 10.00 -18.94
C GLY A 246 -5.98 10.45 -20.26
N ASN A 247 -5.27 11.59 -20.22
CA ASN A 247 -4.57 12.15 -21.37
C ASN A 247 -3.16 12.62 -21.00
N GLY A 248 -2.18 12.34 -21.85
CA GLY A 248 -0.77 12.64 -21.61
C GLY A 248 -0.08 11.60 -20.72
N ALA A 249 1.20 11.36 -21.00
CA ALA A 249 1.97 10.27 -20.40
C ALA A 249 2.08 10.33 -18.86
N GLU A 250 2.08 11.53 -18.28
CA GLU A 250 2.17 11.74 -16.82
C GLU A 250 0.87 11.39 -16.08
N TYR A 251 -0.27 11.48 -16.77
CA TYR A 251 -1.60 11.27 -16.20
C TYR A 251 -2.26 9.96 -16.63
N LYS A 252 -1.54 9.12 -17.40
CA LYS A 252 -2.01 7.78 -17.75
C LYS A 252 -2.26 6.97 -16.48
N LYS A 253 -3.40 6.28 -16.42
CA LYS A 253 -3.80 5.41 -15.31
C LYS A 253 -4.69 4.28 -15.78
N ILE A 254 -4.74 3.22 -15.01
CA ILE A 254 -5.60 2.04 -15.19
C ILE A 254 -6.88 2.24 -14.35
N PRO A 255 -8.08 2.14 -14.95
CA PRO A 255 -9.35 2.20 -14.21
C PRO A 255 -9.49 1.15 -13.09
N ASP A 256 -10.20 1.51 -12.02
CA ASP A 256 -10.52 0.62 -10.89
C ASP A 256 -11.06 -0.75 -11.31
N PHE A 257 -11.96 -0.79 -12.29
CA PHE A 257 -12.60 -2.04 -12.70
C PHE A 257 -11.60 -3.02 -13.31
N ILE A 258 -10.59 -2.52 -14.05
CA ILE A 258 -9.52 -3.33 -14.64
C ILE A 258 -8.61 -3.90 -13.54
N MET A 259 -8.31 -3.09 -12.52
CA MET A 259 -7.54 -3.53 -11.34
C MET A 259 -8.23 -4.65 -10.54
N SER A 260 -9.55 -4.77 -10.66
CA SER A 260 -10.36 -5.84 -10.05
C SER A 260 -10.73 -6.99 -10.99
N LEU A 261 -10.32 -6.99 -12.26
CA LEU A 261 -10.62 -8.13 -13.15
C LEU A 261 -9.96 -9.43 -12.66
N PRO A 262 -10.49 -10.60 -13.07
CA PRO A 262 -9.84 -11.88 -12.84
C PRO A 262 -8.39 -11.87 -13.32
N LYS A 263 -7.51 -12.58 -12.61
CA LYS A 263 -6.07 -12.62 -12.87
C LYS A 263 -5.74 -12.99 -14.31
N GLU A 264 -6.48 -13.92 -14.91
CA GLU A 264 -6.29 -14.36 -16.30
C GLU A 264 -6.54 -13.22 -17.30
N LYS A 265 -7.61 -12.43 -17.14
CA LYS A 265 -7.86 -11.26 -17.98
C LYS A 265 -6.75 -10.20 -17.82
N GLN A 266 -6.25 -10.02 -16.59
CA GLN A 266 -5.15 -9.07 -16.34
C GLN A 266 -3.86 -9.44 -17.09
N LYS A 267 -3.61 -10.71 -17.41
CA LYS A 267 -2.44 -11.13 -18.19
C LYS A 267 -2.42 -10.49 -19.58
N SER A 268 -3.56 -10.36 -20.25
CA SER A 268 -3.64 -9.71 -21.58
C SER A 268 -3.30 -8.22 -21.53
N LEU A 269 -3.68 -7.53 -20.44
CA LEU A 269 -3.27 -6.14 -20.23
C LEU A 269 -1.77 -6.03 -19.97
N ILE A 270 -1.22 -6.89 -19.11
CA ILE A 270 0.23 -6.95 -18.82
C ILE A 270 1.00 -7.26 -20.11
N PHE A 271 0.48 -8.14 -20.97
CA PHE A 271 1.06 -8.44 -22.28
C PHE A 271 1.19 -7.18 -23.13
N GLY A 272 0.09 -6.44 -23.33
CA GLY A 272 0.10 -5.22 -24.14
C GLY A 272 1.03 -4.14 -23.56
N LEU A 273 1.02 -3.96 -22.23
CA LEU A 273 1.94 -3.03 -21.55
C LEU A 273 3.41 -3.41 -21.79
N TRP A 274 3.76 -4.68 -21.60
CA TRP A 274 5.15 -5.12 -21.70
C TRP A 274 5.65 -5.18 -23.14
N LYS A 275 4.77 -5.44 -24.10
CA LYS A 275 5.12 -5.43 -25.52
C LYS A 275 5.37 -4.02 -26.06
N GLY A 276 4.70 -3.00 -25.53
CA GLY A 276 4.96 -1.60 -25.89
C GLY A 276 6.21 -1.05 -25.21
N ASP A 277 6.12 -0.73 -23.92
CA ASP A 277 7.21 -0.03 -23.18
C ASP A 277 8.17 -0.98 -22.44
N GLY A 278 7.82 -2.27 -22.35
CA GLY A 278 8.59 -3.24 -21.59
C GLY A 278 9.79 -3.75 -22.38
N TYR A 279 10.81 -4.20 -21.65
CA TYR A 279 11.92 -4.94 -22.23
C TYR A 279 12.22 -6.19 -21.43
N ILE A 280 12.80 -7.18 -22.10
CA ILE A 280 13.33 -8.39 -21.48
C ILE A 280 14.74 -8.62 -22.03
N ASN A 281 15.66 -8.93 -21.13
CA ASN A 281 17.00 -9.37 -21.49
C ASN A 281 17.34 -10.68 -20.76
N LEU A 282 17.17 -11.79 -21.47
CA LEU A 282 17.42 -13.15 -20.96
C LEU A 282 18.87 -13.62 -21.15
N LYS A 283 19.62 -12.98 -22.06
CA LYS A 283 20.98 -13.42 -22.47
C LYS A 283 22.09 -12.98 -21.52
N ARG A 284 21.81 -12.06 -20.59
CA ARG A 284 22.78 -11.56 -19.60
C ARG A 284 23.07 -12.61 -18.53
N ASN A 285 24.25 -12.53 -17.91
CA ASN A 285 24.60 -13.28 -16.68
C ASN A 285 23.57 -13.07 -15.56
N SER A 286 22.92 -11.91 -15.54
CA SER A 286 21.76 -11.61 -14.70
C SER A 286 20.57 -11.26 -15.58
N PRO A 287 19.74 -12.27 -15.95
CA PRO A 287 18.51 -12.06 -16.71
C PRO A 287 17.60 -11.07 -16.00
N ARG A 288 16.90 -10.24 -16.78
CA ARG A 288 16.04 -9.21 -16.23
C ARG A 288 15.00 -8.69 -17.21
N ALA A 289 13.90 -8.20 -16.66
CA ALA A 289 12.90 -7.44 -17.38
C ALA A 289 12.73 -6.07 -16.72
N GLY A 290 12.30 -5.09 -17.51
CA GLY A 290 12.01 -3.78 -16.98
C GLY A 290 10.90 -3.08 -17.75
N TYR A 291 10.30 -2.10 -17.08
CA TYR A 291 9.27 -1.22 -17.61
C TYR A 291 9.51 0.18 -17.05
N ALA A 292 9.32 1.22 -17.85
CA ALA A 292 9.53 2.60 -17.41
C ALA A 292 8.32 3.46 -17.78
N THR A 293 7.92 4.34 -16.86
CA THR A 293 6.87 5.34 -17.12
C THR A 293 7.13 6.60 -16.32
N ILE A 294 6.64 7.74 -16.80
CA ILE A 294 6.65 8.98 -16.03
C ILE A 294 5.39 9.14 -15.17
N SER A 295 4.34 8.33 -15.39
CA SER A 295 3.16 8.31 -14.53
C SER A 295 3.45 7.49 -13.27
N TYR A 296 3.56 8.18 -12.13
CA TYR A 296 3.65 7.51 -10.83
C TYR A 296 2.46 6.57 -10.60
N GLN A 297 1.26 7.02 -10.96
CA GLN A 297 0.02 6.26 -10.76
C GLN A 297 0.03 4.95 -11.54
N LEU A 298 0.41 5.00 -12.81
CA LEU A 298 0.52 3.82 -13.67
C LEU A 298 1.58 2.85 -13.13
N ALA A 299 2.75 3.32 -12.70
CA ALA A 299 3.80 2.46 -12.16
C ALA A 299 3.31 1.66 -10.93
N GLN A 300 2.54 2.32 -10.05
CA GLN A 300 1.98 1.68 -8.86
C GLN A 300 0.87 0.70 -9.20
N GLN A 301 0.05 0.99 -10.22
CA GLN A 301 -0.97 0.06 -10.67
C GLN A 301 -0.36 -1.19 -11.34
N ILE A 302 0.67 -1.02 -12.17
CA ILE A 302 1.42 -2.14 -12.75
C ILE A 302 2.04 -3.00 -11.65
N LYS A 303 2.61 -2.40 -10.59
CA LYS A 303 3.08 -3.14 -9.40
C LYS A 303 2.00 -4.06 -8.85
N ILE A 304 0.80 -3.53 -8.60
CA ILE A 304 -0.30 -4.32 -8.04
C ILE A 304 -0.72 -5.45 -8.99
N LEU A 305 -0.79 -5.19 -10.30
CA LEU A 305 -1.08 -6.22 -11.30
C LEU A 305 -0.03 -7.34 -11.27
N LEU A 306 1.26 -6.99 -11.24
CA LEU A 306 2.35 -7.97 -11.14
C LEU A 306 2.26 -8.79 -9.84
N LEU A 307 2.00 -8.15 -8.70
CA LEU A 307 1.85 -8.84 -7.41
C LEU A 307 0.67 -9.84 -7.42
N ARG A 308 -0.43 -9.51 -8.09
CA ARG A 308 -1.57 -10.44 -8.27
C ARG A 308 -1.20 -11.67 -9.12
N GLN A 309 -0.30 -11.51 -10.09
CA GLN A 309 0.30 -12.60 -10.87
C GLN A 309 1.48 -13.28 -10.14
N LYS A 310 1.70 -12.94 -8.87
CA LYS A 310 2.82 -13.46 -8.06
C LYS A 310 4.19 -13.18 -8.70
N ILE A 311 4.33 -12.05 -9.38
CA ILE A 311 5.61 -11.55 -9.91
C ILE A 311 6.12 -10.51 -8.91
N VAL A 312 7.39 -10.61 -8.50
CA VAL A 312 8.02 -9.65 -7.57
C VAL A 312 8.64 -8.48 -8.35
N PRO A 313 8.03 -7.29 -8.36
CA PRO A 313 8.65 -6.10 -8.91
C PRO A 313 9.62 -5.48 -7.90
N SER A 314 10.61 -4.77 -8.42
CA SER A 314 11.39 -3.77 -7.71
C SER A 314 11.14 -2.40 -8.33
N ILE A 315 10.78 -1.41 -7.51
CA ILE A 315 10.43 -0.07 -7.98
C ILE A 315 11.53 0.91 -7.62
N TYR A 316 11.94 1.68 -8.62
CA TYR A 316 12.95 2.71 -8.50
C TYR A 316 12.46 4.01 -9.12
N GLU A 317 13.03 5.08 -8.63
CA GLU A 317 12.75 6.42 -9.10
C GLU A 317 14.03 7.03 -9.66
N ASP A 318 14.00 7.38 -10.93
CA ASP A 318 15.08 8.11 -11.57
C ASP A 318 14.86 9.61 -11.39
N LYS A 319 15.90 10.30 -10.90
CA LYS A 319 15.89 11.75 -10.76
C LYS A 319 15.83 12.41 -12.15
N ALA A 320 15.14 13.56 -12.20
CA ALA A 320 15.18 14.42 -13.39
C ALA A 320 16.64 14.79 -13.71
N ARG A 321 17.00 14.73 -14.99
CA ARG A 321 18.38 14.95 -15.45
C ARG A 321 18.39 15.61 -16.81
N LYS A 322 19.41 16.43 -17.07
CA LYS A 322 19.64 17.02 -18.39
C LYS A 322 20.65 16.15 -19.14
N ILE A 323 20.26 15.55 -20.26
CA ILE A 323 21.17 14.77 -21.12
C ILE A 323 21.19 15.43 -22.48
N ARG A 324 22.38 15.77 -22.98
CA ARG A 324 22.57 16.35 -24.33
C ARG A 324 21.59 17.49 -24.63
N GLY A 325 21.39 18.40 -23.68
CA GLY A 325 20.47 19.54 -23.83
C GLY A 325 19.00 19.25 -23.49
N VAL A 326 18.57 17.99 -23.51
CA VAL A 326 17.19 17.57 -23.24
C VAL A 326 16.93 17.43 -21.74
N LYS A 327 15.89 18.12 -21.23
CA LYS A 327 15.45 17.99 -19.84
C LYS A 327 14.57 16.74 -19.68
N HIS A 328 15.13 15.67 -19.16
CA HIS A 328 14.36 14.48 -18.83
C HIS A 328 13.62 14.70 -17.52
N LYS A 329 12.31 14.46 -17.54
CA LYS A 329 11.47 14.42 -16.34
C LYS A 329 11.88 13.26 -15.43
N LYS A 330 11.42 13.34 -14.19
CA LYS A 330 11.43 12.24 -13.23
C LYS A 330 10.69 11.02 -13.82
N ALA A 331 11.25 9.83 -13.64
CA ALA A 331 10.66 8.59 -14.17
C ALA A 331 10.61 7.49 -13.11
N HIS A 332 9.64 6.60 -13.24
CA HIS A 332 9.41 5.45 -12.38
C HIS A 332 9.74 4.19 -13.16
N ARG A 333 10.63 3.38 -12.59
CA ARG A 333 11.11 2.14 -13.20
C ARG A 333 10.64 0.95 -12.39
N ILE A 334 10.12 -0.04 -13.08
CA ILE A 334 9.77 -1.35 -12.55
C ILE A 334 10.79 -2.33 -13.10
N TYR A 335 11.36 -3.13 -12.22
CA TYR A 335 12.37 -4.11 -12.56
C TYR A 335 11.96 -5.48 -12.03
N ILE A 336 12.13 -6.51 -12.85
CA ILE A 336 11.90 -7.90 -12.46
C ILE A 336 13.22 -8.63 -12.67
N GLY A 337 13.85 -9.00 -11.56
CA GLY A 337 15.15 -9.67 -11.57
C GLY A 337 15.11 -11.12 -11.09
N GLN A 338 14.16 -11.46 -10.21
CA GLN A 338 14.05 -12.81 -9.68
C GLN A 338 13.63 -13.78 -10.79
N ARG A 339 14.33 -14.91 -10.88
CA ARG A 339 14.14 -15.89 -11.96
C ARG A 339 12.71 -16.44 -12.04
N ASP A 340 12.10 -16.83 -10.93
CA ASP A 340 10.72 -17.33 -10.92
C ASP A 340 9.70 -16.27 -11.39
N SER A 341 9.96 -15.01 -11.03
CA SER A 341 9.15 -13.88 -11.48
C SER A 341 9.34 -13.60 -12.97
N LEU A 342 10.56 -13.79 -13.50
CA LEU A 342 10.84 -13.71 -14.93
C LEU A 342 10.16 -14.85 -15.70
N THR A 343 10.17 -16.08 -15.18
CA THR A 343 9.46 -17.21 -15.79
C THR A 343 7.98 -16.88 -15.92
N ARG A 344 7.32 -16.45 -14.83
CA ARG A 344 5.89 -16.06 -14.86
C ARG A 344 5.60 -14.92 -15.84
N LEU A 345 6.48 -13.93 -15.93
CA LEU A 345 6.33 -12.86 -16.93
C LEU A 345 6.52 -13.39 -18.36
N CYS A 346 7.52 -14.25 -18.59
CA CYS A 346 7.77 -14.85 -19.90
C CYS A 346 6.58 -15.72 -20.34
N ASP A 347 5.95 -16.46 -19.42
CA ASP A 347 4.73 -17.23 -19.68
C ASP A 347 3.58 -16.31 -20.14
N ILE A 348 3.38 -15.17 -19.47
CA ILE A 348 2.39 -14.16 -19.89
C ILE A 348 2.70 -13.64 -21.30
N LEU A 349 3.98 -13.50 -21.65
CA LEU A 349 4.44 -12.95 -22.91
C LEU A 349 4.62 -14.00 -24.02
N GLY A 350 4.31 -15.27 -23.74
CA GLY A 350 4.52 -16.37 -24.68
C GLY A 350 5.99 -16.58 -25.07
N THR A 351 6.93 -16.21 -24.19
CA THR A 351 8.37 -16.36 -24.42
C THR A 351 8.91 -17.52 -23.61
N ILE A 352 9.75 -18.36 -24.22
CA ILE A 352 10.38 -19.49 -23.54
C ILE A 352 11.55 -18.99 -22.68
N TYR A 353 11.47 -19.21 -21.37
CA TYR A 353 12.56 -18.95 -20.45
C TYR A 353 12.71 -20.10 -19.45
N SER A 354 13.86 -20.77 -19.51
CA SER A 354 14.25 -21.79 -18.53
C SER A 354 15.46 -21.31 -17.73
N PRO A 355 15.36 -21.17 -16.40
CA PRO A 355 16.46 -20.70 -15.58
C PRO A 355 17.57 -21.74 -15.48
N LYS A 356 18.81 -21.34 -15.81
CA LYS A 356 19.98 -22.25 -15.85
C LYS A 356 20.55 -22.61 -14.46
N SER A 357 20.14 -21.93 -13.39
CA SER A 357 20.58 -22.25 -12.02
C SER A 357 19.56 -21.80 -10.98
N HIS A 358 19.75 -22.23 -9.74
CA HIS A 358 18.95 -21.76 -8.59
C HIS A 358 19.52 -20.44 -8.06
N GLU A 359 18.67 -19.42 -7.90
CA GLU A 359 19.01 -18.15 -7.26
C GLU A 359 18.58 -18.18 -5.79
N ALA A 360 19.31 -17.47 -4.91
CA ALA A 360 18.86 -17.26 -3.54
C ALA A 360 17.57 -16.42 -3.55
N ILE A 361 16.45 -17.04 -3.18
CA ILE A 361 15.14 -16.38 -3.09
C ILE A 361 15.18 -15.38 -1.92
N LYS A 362 15.00 -14.09 -2.24
CA LYS A 362 14.94 -13.00 -1.26
C LYS A 362 13.52 -12.61 -0.87
N SER A 363 12.57 -12.85 -1.77
CA SER A 363 11.17 -12.52 -1.60
C SER A 363 10.33 -13.66 -2.14
N TRP A 364 9.23 -13.97 -1.49
CA TRP A 364 8.34 -15.07 -1.89
C TRP A 364 6.90 -14.72 -1.59
N PHE A 365 5.98 -15.52 -2.12
CA PHE A 365 4.55 -15.35 -1.90
C PHE A 365 4.00 -16.54 -1.12
N ASP A 366 3.01 -16.28 -0.28
CA ASP A 366 1.98 -17.28 0.04
C ASP A 366 0.69 -16.93 -0.75
N GLU A 367 -0.47 -17.41 -0.31
CA GLU A 367 -1.75 -17.06 -0.93
C GLU A 367 -2.11 -15.57 -0.81
N ASN A 368 -1.79 -14.95 0.33
CA ASN A 368 -2.32 -13.65 0.77
C ASN A 368 -1.30 -12.50 0.72
N TYR A 369 -0.01 -12.79 0.82
CA TYR A 369 1.07 -11.85 1.07
C TYR A 369 2.28 -12.08 0.17
N LEU A 370 2.95 -10.99 -0.16
CA LEU A 370 4.34 -10.96 -0.55
C LEU A 370 5.19 -10.75 0.70
N TYR A 371 6.17 -11.62 0.89
CA TYR A 371 7.22 -11.50 1.89
C TYR A 371 8.44 -10.84 1.24
N THR A 372 8.84 -9.66 1.73
CA THR A 372 10.00 -8.95 1.18
C THR A 372 10.86 -8.32 2.27
N PRO A 373 12.20 -8.36 2.17
CA PRO A 373 13.07 -7.86 3.22
C PRO A 373 13.12 -6.34 3.24
N ILE A 374 13.33 -5.79 4.43
CA ILE A 374 13.76 -4.40 4.62
C ILE A 374 15.20 -4.28 4.10
N THR A 375 15.40 -3.41 3.11
CA THR A 375 16.69 -3.19 2.46
C THR A 375 17.48 -2.06 3.08
N ASN A 376 16.79 -1.07 3.66
CA ASN A 376 17.41 0.08 4.32
C ASN A 376 16.55 0.64 5.47
N LYS A 377 17.22 1.23 6.46
CA LYS A 377 16.64 1.96 7.58
C LYS A 377 17.51 3.17 7.90
N GLU A 378 16.92 4.35 7.92
CA GLU A 378 17.59 5.61 8.28
C GLU A 378 16.74 6.39 9.28
N ILE A 379 17.39 7.24 10.07
CA ILE A 379 16.76 8.13 11.04
C ILE A 379 16.97 9.57 10.56
N ILE A 380 15.90 10.35 10.54
CA ILE A 380 15.87 11.72 10.04
C ILE A 380 15.18 12.61 11.06
N ALA A 381 15.82 13.69 11.49
CA ALA A 381 15.18 14.68 12.35
C ALA A 381 14.08 15.42 11.57
N TYR A 382 12.90 15.55 12.17
CA TYR A 382 11.74 16.18 11.54
C TYR A 382 11.00 17.09 12.52
N GLN A 383 10.57 18.25 12.00
CA GLN A 383 9.65 19.14 12.68
C GLN A 383 8.57 19.55 11.69
N GLY A 384 7.31 19.21 11.97
CA GLY A 384 6.21 19.50 11.07
C GLY A 384 4.93 18.77 11.44
N LYS A 385 4.02 18.64 10.48
CA LYS A 385 2.76 17.91 10.67
C LYS A 385 2.97 16.44 10.37
N VAL A 386 2.24 15.60 11.08
CA VAL A 386 2.16 14.16 10.81
C VAL A 386 0.69 13.74 10.80
N ASN A 387 0.34 12.77 9.97
CA ASN A 387 -1.03 12.36 9.68
C ASN A 387 -1.25 10.88 9.98
N ASN A 388 -2.50 10.54 10.31
CA ASN A 388 -2.94 9.15 10.46
C ASN A 388 -4.35 8.97 9.93
N LEU A 389 -4.68 7.73 9.57
CA LEU A 389 -6.00 7.31 9.11
C LEU A 389 -6.57 6.31 10.11
N GLU A 390 -7.87 6.39 10.37
CA GLU A 390 -8.62 5.34 11.08
C GLU A 390 -9.47 4.58 10.07
N VAL A 391 -9.18 3.29 9.89
CA VAL A 391 -9.90 2.39 8.98
C VAL A 391 -10.80 1.47 9.79
N ASN A 392 -12.00 1.22 9.25
CA ASN A 392 -12.96 0.31 9.84
C ASN A 392 -12.40 -1.12 9.96
N SER A 393 -12.96 -1.92 10.86
CA SER A 393 -12.78 -3.38 11.00
C SER A 393 -11.32 -3.90 11.09
N SER A 394 -10.56 -3.91 9.99
CA SER A 394 -9.21 -4.49 9.95
C SER A 394 -8.16 -3.69 10.70
N HIS A 395 -8.46 -2.42 10.98
CA HIS A 395 -7.52 -1.50 11.59
C HIS A 395 -6.13 -1.49 10.89
N SER A 396 -6.12 -1.35 9.57
CA SER A 396 -4.86 -1.13 8.85
C SER A 396 -5.05 -0.48 7.50
N PHE A 397 -3.97 0.04 6.95
CA PHE A 397 -3.92 0.57 5.59
C PHE A 397 -2.54 0.32 4.98
N VAL A 398 -2.48 0.35 3.64
CA VAL A 398 -1.27 -0.01 2.90
C VAL A 398 -0.70 1.22 2.22
N SER A 399 0.58 1.49 2.50
CA SER A 399 1.36 2.49 1.77
C SER A 399 1.88 1.91 0.44
N GLU A 400 2.70 2.68 -0.27
CA GLU A 400 3.40 2.19 -1.45
C GLU A 400 4.16 0.87 -1.20
N ALA A 401 4.76 0.71 -0.02
CA ALA A 401 5.71 -0.36 0.23
C ALA A 401 5.45 -1.18 1.50
N PHE A 402 4.64 -0.69 2.45
CA PHE A 402 4.48 -1.32 3.77
C PHE A 402 3.00 -1.38 4.17
N CYS A 403 2.67 -2.41 4.95
CA CYS A 403 1.36 -2.54 5.60
C CYS A 403 1.42 -1.95 7.01
N LEU A 404 0.54 -1.00 7.29
CA LEU A 404 0.60 -0.10 8.44
C LEU A 404 -0.66 -0.25 9.31
N HIS A 405 -0.52 -0.21 10.64
CA HIS A 405 -1.66 -0.28 11.55
C HIS A 405 -2.17 1.12 11.90
N ASN A 406 -3.50 1.34 11.93
CA ASN A 406 -4.05 2.52 12.61
C ASN A 406 -4.19 2.21 14.10
N CYS A 407 -3.22 2.62 14.91
CA CYS A 407 -3.49 2.73 16.35
C CYS A 407 -2.95 4.04 16.87
N GLY A 408 -3.82 4.96 17.21
CA GLY A 408 -3.45 6.21 17.85
C GLY A 408 -3.82 6.23 19.32
N ASP A 409 -3.98 5.06 19.95
CA ASP A 409 -4.51 4.97 21.30
C ASP A 409 -3.55 5.68 22.27
N VAL A 410 -4.00 6.79 22.86
CA VAL A 410 -3.28 7.52 23.89
C VAL A 410 -4.02 7.32 25.20
N MET A 411 -3.30 6.88 26.22
CA MET A 411 -3.85 6.61 27.54
C MET A 411 -3.15 7.47 28.59
N TRP A 412 -3.96 8.08 29.43
CA TRP A 412 -3.55 8.74 30.65
C TRP A 412 -4.06 7.95 31.84
N VAL A 413 -3.19 7.67 32.79
CA VAL A 413 -3.53 7.08 34.09
C VAL A 413 -3.10 8.05 35.18
N TYR A 414 -4.03 8.38 36.05
CA TYR A 414 -3.86 9.28 37.18
C TYR A 414 -3.96 8.46 38.46
N ILE A 415 -2.98 8.57 39.35
CA ILE A 415 -3.00 7.86 40.64
C ILE A 415 -2.97 8.82 41.81
N LYS A 416 -3.69 8.46 42.87
CA LYS A 416 -3.65 9.06 44.20
C LYS A 416 -3.12 8.03 45.19
N VAL A 417 -2.08 8.37 45.93
CA VAL A 417 -1.39 7.45 46.86
C VAL A 417 -1.76 7.81 48.29
N ALA A 418 -2.00 6.80 49.12
CA ALA A 418 -2.18 6.98 50.56
C ALA A 418 -1.53 5.82 51.34
N LYS A 419 -1.41 5.97 52.66
CA LYS A 419 -0.98 4.88 53.53
C LYS A 419 -2.19 4.05 53.97
N ASN A 420 -2.06 2.73 53.92
CA ASN A 420 -3.04 1.83 54.52
C ASN A 420 -2.84 1.74 56.05
N LYS A 421 -3.71 0.97 56.73
CA LYS A 421 -3.62 0.75 58.20
C LYS A 421 -2.29 0.15 58.67
N LYS A 422 -1.54 -0.49 57.77
CA LYS A 422 -0.21 -1.08 58.03
C LYS A 422 0.95 -0.14 57.64
N GLY A 423 0.65 1.11 57.28
CA GLY A 423 1.66 2.11 56.90
C GLY A 423 2.20 2.00 55.47
N HIS A 424 1.76 1.02 54.68
CA HIS A 424 2.23 0.83 53.31
C HIS A 424 1.54 1.78 52.32
N GLU A 425 2.30 2.30 51.35
CA GLU A 425 1.77 3.12 50.26
C GLU A 425 0.94 2.28 49.29
N ILE A 426 -0.33 2.66 49.13
CA ILE A 426 -1.29 2.02 48.24
C ILE A 426 -1.89 3.03 47.27
N ILE A 427 -2.34 2.54 46.12
CA ILE A 427 -3.11 3.33 45.15
C ILE A 427 -4.54 3.50 45.71
N LYS A 428 -4.78 4.59 46.45
CA LYS A 428 -6.08 4.90 47.06
C LYS A 428 -7.14 5.18 46.00
N ASP A 429 -6.77 5.95 45.00
CA ASP A 429 -7.64 6.22 43.86
C ASP A 429 -6.85 6.19 42.56
N ILE A 430 -7.52 5.78 41.50
CA ILE A 430 -6.96 5.69 40.16
C ILE A 430 -8.06 6.02 39.17
N LYS A 431 -7.75 6.88 38.21
CA LYS A 431 -8.63 7.16 37.07
C LYS A 431 -7.85 7.11 35.78
N PHE A 432 -8.58 6.93 34.69
CA PHE A 432 -7.99 7.00 33.37
C PHE A 432 -8.74 7.96 32.45
N LYS A 433 -8.00 8.51 31.51
CA LYS A 433 -8.54 9.14 30.32
C LYS A 433 -7.90 8.44 29.14
N THR A 434 -8.66 8.12 28.11
CA THR A 434 -8.10 7.47 26.92
C THR A 434 -8.71 8.07 25.68
N PHE A 435 -7.88 8.25 24.65
CA PHE A 435 -8.32 8.54 23.31
C PHE A 435 -7.92 7.32 22.48
N GLY A 436 -8.88 6.45 22.20
CA GLY A 436 -8.58 5.20 21.52
C GLY A 436 -9.81 4.36 21.26
N CYS A 437 -9.59 3.19 20.66
CA CYS A 437 -10.68 2.27 20.30
C CYS A 437 -11.39 1.68 21.52
N VAL A 438 -12.55 1.05 21.32
CA VAL A 438 -13.34 0.40 22.40
C VAL A 438 -12.49 -0.59 23.22
N ALA A 439 -11.57 -1.30 22.57
CA ALA A 439 -10.64 -2.19 23.26
C ALA A 439 -9.69 -1.43 24.22
N ALA A 440 -9.21 -0.24 23.83
CA ALA A 440 -8.40 0.61 24.70
C ALA A 440 -9.20 1.12 25.91
N VAL A 441 -10.46 1.51 25.71
CA VAL A 441 -11.34 1.90 26.83
C VAL A 441 -11.54 0.74 27.81
N ALA A 442 -11.78 -0.47 27.28
CA ALA A 442 -11.96 -1.66 28.11
C ALA A 442 -10.67 -2.05 28.87
N THR A 443 -9.51 -2.02 28.22
CA THR A 443 -8.23 -2.31 28.87
C THR A 443 -7.83 -1.24 29.88
N SER A 444 -8.08 0.03 29.59
CA SER A 444 -7.92 1.13 30.55
C SER A 444 -8.78 0.93 31.80
N SER A 445 -10.07 0.64 31.61
CA SER A 445 -10.97 0.38 32.74
C SER A 445 -10.46 -0.79 33.58
N MET A 446 -10.13 -1.90 32.93
CA MET A 446 -9.69 -3.11 33.63
C MET A 446 -8.36 -2.93 34.37
N ILE A 447 -7.38 -2.22 33.79
CA ILE A 447 -6.11 -1.98 34.50
C ILE A 447 -6.32 -1.14 35.75
N THR A 448 -7.27 -0.19 35.73
CA THR A 448 -7.58 0.60 36.94
C THR A 448 -8.20 -0.25 38.04
N ASP A 449 -9.13 -1.14 37.69
CA ASP A 449 -9.75 -2.07 38.64
C ASP A 449 -8.74 -3.06 39.23
N LEU A 450 -7.81 -3.55 38.40
CA LEU A 450 -6.75 -4.46 38.85
C LEU A 450 -5.70 -3.78 39.74
N ALA A 451 -5.53 -2.45 39.65
CA ALA A 451 -4.49 -1.72 40.36
C ALA A 451 -4.99 -1.00 41.63
N LYS A 452 -6.27 -0.62 41.68
CA LYS A 452 -6.84 0.12 42.83
C LYS A 452 -6.72 -0.69 44.12
N GLY A 453 -6.29 -0.04 45.20
CA GLY A 453 -6.11 -0.63 46.52
C GLY A 453 -4.82 -1.45 46.71
N LYS A 454 -4.09 -1.76 45.63
CA LYS A 454 -2.80 -2.46 45.72
C LYS A 454 -1.66 -1.54 46.15
N THR A 455 -0.62 -2.13 46.71
CA THR A 455 0.67 -1.43 46.93
C THR A 455 1.33 -1.08 45.59
N LEU A 456 2.23 -0.10 45.59
CA LEU A 456 2.96 0.30 44.37
C LEU A 456 3.76 -0.87 43.76
N GLN A 457 4.32 -1.75 44.59
CA GLN A 457 5.06 -2.92 44.13
C GLN A 457 4.16 -3.97 43.49
N GLU A 458 2.98 -4.24 44.08
CA GLU A 458 1.99 -5.17 43.51
C GLU A 458 1.40 -4.63 42.21
N ALA A 459 1.09 -3.33 42.15
CA ALA A 459 0.58 -2.68 40.95
C ALA A 459 1.61 -2.73 39.80
N MET A 460 2.91 -2.59 40.08
CA MET A 460 3.97 -2.72 39.07
C MET A 460 4.09 -4.13 38.48
N LYS A 461 3.70 -5.16 39.23
CA LYS A 461 3.73 -6.56 38.80
C LYS A 461 2.60 -6.92 37.84
N VAL A 462 1.53 -6.12 37.75
CA VAL A 462 0.42 -6.37 36.83
C VAL A 462 0.92 -6.41 35.38
N GLN A 463 0.55 -7.48 34.67
CA GLN A 463 0.95 -7.74 33.29
C GLN A 463 -0.20 -7.54 32.30
N SER A 464 0.14 -7.29 31.03
CA SER A 464 -0.83 -7.22 29.93
C SER A 464 -1.70 -8.49 29.84
N LYS A 465 -1.09 -9.65 30.11
CA LYS A 465 -1.80 -10.95 30.17
C LYS A 465 -2.87 -11.00 31.26
N ASP A 466 -2.68 -10.33 32.40
CA ASP A 466 -3.66 -10.28 33.48
C ASP A 466 -4.88 -9.46 33.06
N VAL A 467 -4.64 -8.32 32.39
CA VAL A 467 -5.70 -7.46 31.83
C VAL A 467 -6.49 -8.22 30.76
N SER A 468 -5.80 -8.86 29.82
CA SER A 468 -6.44 -9.65 28.76
C SER A 468 -7.24 -10.83 29.32
N LYS A 469 -6.71 -11.54 30.32
CA LYS A 469 -7.42 -12.65 30.98
C LYS A 469 -8.68 -12.16 31.68
N ALA A 470 -8.60 -11.04 32.40
CA ALA A 470 -9.75 -10.45 33.09
C ALA A 470 -10.85 -9.96 32.12
N LEU A 471 -10.49 -9.59 30.89
CA LEU A 471 -11.44 -9.21 29.83
C LEU A 471 -12.01 -10.39 29.03
N GLY A 472 -11.57 -11.62 29.28
CA GLY A 472 -12.03 -12.82 28.55
C GLY A 472 -11.24 -13.12 27.26
N LYS A 473 -9.97 -12.68 27.20
CA LYS A 473 -9.08 -12.64 26.03
C LYS A 473 -9.51 -11.63 24.97
N LEU A 474 -8.58 -10.79 24.56
CA LEU A 474 -8.76 -9.87 23.43
C LEU A 474 -8.46 -10.60 22.12
N PRO A 475 -9.08 -10.21 20.99
CA PRO A 475 -8.63 -10.64 19.68
C PRO A 475 -7.13 -10.35 19.49
N PRO A 476 -6.34 -11.21 18.81
CA PRO A 476 -4.90 -11.02 18.66
C PRO A 476 -4.50 -9.63 18.17
N ILE A 477 -5.29 -9.04 17.26
CA ILE A 477 -5.04 -7.71 16.71
C ILE A 477 -5.18 -6.57 17.75
N LYS A 478 -5.92 -6.79 18.85
CA LYS A 478 -6.16 -5.83 19.93
C LYS A 478 -5.39 -6.11 21.21
N GLU A 479 -4.51 -7.12 21.24
CA GLU A 479 -3.69 -7.39 22.43
C GLU A 479 -2.79 -6.20 22.80
N HIS A 480 -2.34 -5.41 21.82
CA HIS A 480 -1.53 -4.22 22.06
C HIS A 480 -2.20 -3.19 23.00
N CYS A 481 -3.54 -3.11 23.03
CA CYS A 481 -4.27 -2.23 23.94
C CYS A 481 -4.06 -2.60 25.42
N SER A 482 -3.78 -3.88 25.70
CA SER A 482 -3.48 -4.35 27.07
C SER A 482 -2.05 -4.00 27.50
N HIS A 483 -1.09 -4.01 26.56
CA HIS A 483 0.27 -3.51 26.78
C HIS A 483 0.26 -2.00 27.04
N LEU A 484 -0.48 -1.23 26.23
CA LEU A 484 -0.65 0.20 26.44
C LEU A 484 -1.19 0.51 27.84
N ALA A 485 -2.20 -0.23 28.30
CA ALA A 485 -2.79 -0.05 29.63
C ALA A 485 -1.79 -0.32 30.76
N GLN A 486 -1.03 -1.40 30.64
CA GLN A 486 0.04 -1.75 31.57
C GLN A 486 1.11 -0.66 31.63
N ASP A 487 1.60 -0.19 30.47
CA ASP A 487 2.65 0.82 30.40
C ASP A 487 2.17 2.16 30.97
N ALA A 488 0.89 2.51 30.79
CA ALA A 488 0.28 3.71 31.36
C ALA A 488 0.35 3.69 32.89
N LEU A 489 -0.05 2.57 33.51
CA LEU A 489 0.00 2.38 34.96
C LEU A 489 1.44 2.49 35.47
N ARG A 490 2.38 1.81 34.80
CA ARG A 490 3.81 1.84 35.17
C ARG A 490 4.38 3.24 35.06
N ALA A 491 4.04 3.98 34.02
CA ALA A 491 4.46 5.37 33.84
C ALA A 491 3.94 6.26 34.98
N ALA A 492 2.68 6.08 35.40
CA ALA A 492 2.09 6.85 36.50
C ALA A 492 2.80 6.59 37.83
N ILE A 493 3.12 5.32 38.13
CA ILE A 493 3.85 4.94 39.34
C ILE A 493 5.28 5.49 39.31
N LYS A 494 5.97 5.39 38.16
CA LYS A 494 7.32 5.94 38.00
C LYS A 494 7.33 7.46 38.18
N ASP A 495 6.32 8.18 37.67
CA ASP A 495 6.18 9.63 37.84
C ASP A 495 6.04 10.00 39.33
N TYR A 496 5.18 9.31 40.08
CA TYR A 496 5.05 9.51 41.54
C TYR A 496 6.38 9.29 42.28
N LEU A 497 7.04 8.16 42.03
CA LEU A 497 8.32 7.84 42.67
C LEU A 497 9.42 8.84 42.34
N LYS A 498 9.41 9.40 41.12
CA LYS A 498 10.36 10.44 40.71
C LYS A 498 10.10 11.75 41.45
N LYS A 499 8.83 12.15 41.62
CA LYS A 499 8.47 13.37 42.35
C LYS A 499 8.80 13.28 43.83
N LYS A 500 8.68 12.10 44.44
CA LYS A 500 9.03 11.87 45.86
C LYS A 500 10.54 11.92 46.14
N ARG A 501 11.37 11.73 45.12
CA ARG A 501 12.84 11.80 45.21
C ARG A 501 13.39 13.22 45.01
N LYS A 502 12.56 14.15 44.54
CA LYS A 502 12.83 15.59 44.59
C LYS A 502 12.29 16.13 45.89
#